data_AF-A0A1Y1WJ07-F1
#
_entry.id   AF-A0A1Y1WJ07-F1
#
_cell.length_a   1.000
_cell.length_b   1.000
_cell.length_c   1.000
_cell.angle_alpha   90.00
_cell.angle_beta   90.00
_cell.angle_gamma   90.00
#
_symmetry.space_group_name_H-M   'P 1'
#
loop_
_entity.id
_entity.type
_entity.pdbx_description
1 polymer ?
#
loop_
_entity_poly.entity_id
_entity_poly.type
_entity_poly.pdbx_seq_one_letter_code
_entity_poly.pdbx_strand_id
1 'polypeptide(L)'
;MPSVRTTQSSRSPIACSMYWELIPVTILIGVYLLIVFPILLWQVWGLKDAYGIRRDLLICDTVGIVCLAVAFIWEFGLHQVSSIWSCLFFVWVAMLLIHISSVVVPLIKAIGHSKRTKHQIRNRHSTASSSDSDSVHANDRGATKIRRSDFNRVLDDPYEYETFREFAASCFCSELTAFIDEYQSLKTKTVTALGNADSPILETSSSWRSSLSLDSPNGDFYGDVSVHPQQFAYNKTASKAKPLTLSTGISVSILETAKAAYPQHEFAENTQFPTTVLDRLVRIFSIYLNLNSYMALNVPSVMVRKIQDQLDRKQMSLPILDEVKDEVLFMLYTDVFTRYQRTR
;
A
#
# COMPACT_ATOMS: atom_id res chain seq x y z
N MET A 1 -65.72 -34.81 -60.30
CA MET A 1 -64.52 -34.26 -59.63
C MET A 1 -64.84 -34.09 -58.14
N PRO A 2 -64.17 -34.81 -57.23
CA PRO A 2 -64.49 -34.78 -55.81
C PRO A 2 -63.77 -33.62 -55.10
N SER A 3 -64.54 -32.88 -54.28
CA SER A 3 -64.05 -31.80 -53.42
C SER A 3 -63.38 -32.39 -52.18
N VAL A 4 -62.06 -32.22 -52.09
CA VAL A 4 -61.26 -32.64 -50.93
C VAL A 4 -61.41 -31.59 -49.84
N ARG A 5 -62.19 -31.91 -48.81
CA ARG A 5 -62.41 -31.07 -47.63
C ARG A 5 -61.24 -31.29 -46.66
N THR A 6 -60.25 -30.41 -46.71
CA THR A 6 -59.13 -30.37 -45.76
C THR A 6 -59.62 -29.91 -44.39
N THR A 7 -59.78 -30.85 -43.47
CA THR A 7 -60.03 -30.57 -42.05
C THR A 7 -58.76 -29.99 -41.42
N GLN A 8 -58.71 -28.67 -41.25
CA GLN A 8 -57.72 -28.00 -40.40
C GLN A 8 -57.96 -28.45 -38.95
N SER A 9 -57.15 -29.40 -38.50
CA SER A 9 -57.03 -29.75 -37.08
C SER A 9 -56.34 -28.58 -36.37
N SER A 10 -57.12 -27.78 -35.65
CA SER A 10 -56.67 -26.76 -34.72
C SER A 10 -55.94 -27.42 -33.56
N ARG A 11 -54.67 -27.79 -33.76
CA ARG A 11 -53.76 -28.09 -32.66
C ARG A 11 -53.55 -26.79 -31.89
N SER A 12 -54.24 -26.66 -30.77
CA SER A 12 -53.93 -25.65 -29.76
C SER A 12 -52.43 -25.68 -29.51
N PRO A 13 -51.70 -24.55 -29.62
CA PRO A 13 -50.29 -24.55 -29.29
C PRO A 13 -50.19 -25.04 -27.85
N ILE A 14 -49.41 -26.10 -27.65
CA ILE A 14 -49.07 -26.59 -26.32
C ILE A 14 -48.36 -25.40 -25.67
N ALA A 15 -49.10 -24.64 -24.87
CA ALA A 15 -48.57 -23.61 -24.02
C ALA A 15 -47.73 -24.34 -22.98
N CYS A 16 -46.47 -24.61 -23.31
CA CYS A 16 -45.50 -25.08 -22.35
C CYS A 16 -45.44 -24.02 -21.25
N SER A 17 -46.10 -24.29 -20.13
CA SER A 17 -46.02 -23.53 -18.89
C SER A 17 -44.63 -23.75 -18.30
N MET A 18 -43.62 -23.17 -18.95
CA MET A 18 -42.20 -23.36 -18.68
C MET A 18 -41.72 -22.41 -17.57
N TYR A 19 -42.52 -22.25 -16.51
CA TYR A 19 -42.22 -21.32 -15.42
C TYR A 19 -41.56 -22.00 -14.20
N TRP A 20 -41.68 -23.32 -14.07
CA TRP A 20 -41.13 -24.05 -12.93
C TRP A 20 -39.60 -24.02 -12.86
N GLU A 21 -38.93 -23.97 -14.02
CA GLU A 21 -37.46 -23.88 -14.10
C GLU A 21 -36.92 -22.55 -13.59
N LEU A 22 -37.73 -21.49 -13.58
CA LEU A 22 -37.32 -20.16 -13.11
C LEU A 22 -37.48 -19.99 -11.59
N ILE A 23 -38.30 -20.83 -10.94
CA ILE A 23 -38.60 -20.70 -9.50
C ILE A 23 -37.33 -20.70 -8.63
N PRO A 24 -36.34 -21.60 -8.81
CA PRO A 24 -35.13 -21.58 -7.99
C PRO A 24 -34.33 -20.28 -8.16
N VAL A 25 -34.25 -19.76 -9.38
CA VAL A 25 -33.55 -18.50 -9.69
C VAL A 25 -34.26 -17.32 -9.03
N THR A 26 -35.59 -17.27 -9.13
CA THR A 26 -36.40 -16.23 -8.48
C THR A 26 -36.26 -16.26 -6.95
N ILE A 27 -36.28 -17.44 -6.33
CA ILE A 27 -36.07 -17.60 -4.89
C ILE A 27 -34.67 -17.10 -4.51
N LEU A 28 -33.63 -17.48 -5.26
CA LEU A 28 -32.25 -17.05 -5.00
C LEU A 28 -32.12 -15.52 -5.07
N ILE A 29 -32.72 -14.89 -6.10
CA ILE A 29 -32.74 -13.42 -6.23
C ILE A 29 -33.49 -12.78 -5.06
N GLY A 30 -34.64 -13.32 -4.67
CA GLY A 30 -35.41 -12.82 -3.52
C GLY A 30 -34.62 -12.90 -2.21
N VAL A 31 -33.94 -14.02 -1.95
CA VAL A 31 -33.06 -14.20 -0.79
C VAL A 31 -31.89 -13.20 -0.82
N TYR A 32 -31.27 -13.01 -1.98
CA TYR A 32 -30.21 -12.04 -2.14
C TYR A 32 -30.68 -10.62 -1.83
N LEU A 33 -31.82 -10.19 -2.40
CA LEU A 33 -32.38 -8.85 -2.23
C LEU A 33 -32.84 -8.56 -0.79
N LEU A 34 -33.49 -9.53 -0.14
CA LEU A 34 -34.16 -9.33 1.15
C LEU A 34 -33.28 -9.65 2.36
N ILE A 35 -32.27 -10.52 2.20
CA ILE A 35 -31.46 -11.00 3.33
C ILE A 35 -30.00 -10.64 3.14
N VAL A 36 -29.38 -11.08 2.03
CA VAL A 36 -27.93 -10.93 1.84
C VAL A 36 -27.54 -9.46 1.70
N PHE A 37 -28.25 -8.71 0.85
CA PHE A 37 -27.92 -7.31 0.60
C PHE A 37 -28.06 -6.41 1.84
N PRO A 38 -29.15 -6.45 2.64
CA PRO A 38 -29.23 -5.68 3.87
C PRO A 38 -28.11 -6.00 4.87
N ILE A 39 -27.72 -7.27 4.98
CA ILE A 39 -26.60 -7.69 5.84
C ILE A 39 -25.28 -7.09 5.33
N LEU A 40 -25.00 -7.20 4.03
CA LEU A 40 -23.80 -6.61 3.43
C LEU A 40 -23.76 -5.09 3.61
N LEU A 41 -24.88 -4.42 3.36
CA LEU A 41 -24.99 -2.97 3.52
C LEU A 41 -24.75 -2.57 4.98
N TRP A 42 -25.29 -3.33 5.93
CA TRP A 42 -25.04 -3.11 7.36
C TRP A 42 -23.58 -3.29 7.74
N GLN A 43 -22.92 -4.35 7.24
CA GLN A 43 -21.49 -4.60 7.49
C GLN A 43 -20.61 -3.50 6.89
N VAL A 44 -20.88 -3.10 5.64
CA VAL A 44 -20.12 -2.05 4.93
C VAL A 44 -20.32 -0.68 5.59
N TRP A 45 -21.48 -0.44 6.21
CA TRP A 45 -21.77 0.83 6.87
C TRP A 45 -20.90 1.08 8.13
N GLY A 46 -20.34 0.03 8.73
CA GLY A 46 -19.40 0.14 9.84
C GLY A 46 -17.95 0.45 9.44
N LEU A 47 -17.58 0.24 8.17
CA LEU A 47 -16.19 0.34 7.73
C LEU A 47 -15.76 1.80 7.61
N LYS A 48 -14.75 2.21 8.39
CA LYS A 48 -14.07 3.51 8.22
C LYS A 48 -13.09 3.36 7.07
N ASP A 49 -13.44 3.90 5.92
CA ASP A 49 -12.62 3.82 4.72
C ASP A 49 -12.10 5.20 4.33
N ALA A 50 -10.78 5.29 4.15
CA ALA A 50 -10.08 6.52 3.83
C ALA A 50 -10.08 6.87 2.34
N TYR A 51 -10.35 5.91 1.44
CA TYR A 51 -10.30 6.13 -0.01
C TYR A 51 -11.66 6.33 -0.67
N GLY A 52 -12.74 6.18 0.08
CA GLY A 52 -14.10 6.27 -0.45
C GLY A 52 -14.50 5.07 -1.32
N ILE A 53 -13.74 3.97 -1.27
CA ILE A 53 -14.12 2.63 -1.73
C ILE A 53 -15.47 2.24 -1.13
N ARG A 54 -15.70 2.51 0.16
CA ARG A 54 -17.00 2.29 0.83
C ARG A 54 -18.12 3.02 0.11
N ARG A 55 -17.91 4.29 -0.25
CA ARG A 55 -18.93 5.07 -0.96
C ARG A 55 -19.17 4.49 -2.35
N ASP A 56 -18.11 4.07 -3.04
CA ASP A 56 -18.22 3.48 -4.36
C ASP A 56 -18.95 2.13 -4.33
N LEU A 57 -18.59 1.26 -3.38
CA LEU A 57 -19.24 -0.04 -3.15
C LEU A 57 -20.72 0.15 -2.79
N LEU A 58 -21.05 1.09 -1.90
CA LEU A 58 -22.43 1.42 -1.57
C LEU A 58 -23.21 1.94 -2.79
N ILE A 59 -22.61 2.78 -3.63
CA ILE A 59 -23.26 3.27 -4.85
C ILE A 59 -23.49 2.11 -5.83
N CYS A 60 -22.46 1.30 -6.07
CA CYS A 60 -22.53 0.14 -6.96
C CYS A 60 -23.60 -0.85 -6.52
N ASP A 61 -23.60 -1.25 -5.24
CA ASP A 61 -24.56 -2.20 -4.71
C ASP A 61 -25.97 -1.64 -4.69
N THR A 62 -26.17 -0.39 -4.24
CA THR A 62 -27.51 0.22 -4.23
C THR A 62 -28.09 0.39 -5.63
N VAL A 63 -27.28 0.83 -6.60
CA VAL A 63 -27.71 0.94 -8.00
C VAL A 63 -28.03 -0.44 -8.57
N GLY A 64 -27.17 -1.42 -8.35
CA GLY A 64 -27.39 -2.80 -8.81
C GLY A 64 -28.69 -3.39 -8.28
N ILE A 65 -28.98 -3.19 -6.99
CA ILE A 65 -30.20 -3.66 -6.33
C ILE A 65 -31.44 -2.95 -6.87
N VAL A 66 -31.39 -1.63 -7.05
CA VAL A 66 -32.50 -0.86 -7.63
C VAL A 66 -32.78 -1.34 -9.06
N CYS A 67 -31.74 -1.53 -9.88
CA CYS A 67 -31.90 -2.07 -11.23
C CYS A 67 -32.46 -3.49 -11.23
N LEU A 68 -32.03 -4.35 -10.32
CA LEU A 68 -32.53 -5.72 -10.20
C LEU A 68 -34.00 -5.76 -9.76
N ALA A 69 -34.39 -4.90 -8.81
CA ALA A 69 -35.78 -4.77 -8.38
C ALA A 69 -36.68 -4.25 -9.51
N VAL A 70 -36.23 -3.23 -10.26
CA VAL A 70 -36.96 -2.72 -11.44
C VAL A 70 -37.08 -3.78 -12.52
N ALA A 71 -36.01 -4.53 -12.80
CA ALA A 71 -36.02 -5.64 -13.76
C ALA A 71 -37.04 -6.72 -13.34
N PHE A 72 -37.11 -7.05 -12.06
CA PHE A 72 -38.07 -8.00 -11.53
C PHE A 72 -39.52 -7.50 -11.68
N ILE A 73 -39.79 -6.24 -11.30
CA ILE A 73 -41.12 -5.63 -11.46
C ILE A 73 -41.51 -5.57 -12.94
N TRP A 74 -40.55 -5.30 -13.83
CA TRP A 74 -40.78 -5.25 -15.27
C TRP A 74 -41.23 -6.62 -15.82
N GLU A 75 -40.52 -7.68 -15.45
CA GLU A 75 -40.80 -9.04 -15.91
C GLU A 75 -42.15 -9.56 -15.40
N PHE A 76 -42.45 -9.36 -14.11
CA PHE A 76 -43.65 -9.93 -13.48
C PHE A 76 -44.88 -9.02 -13.51
N GLY A 77 -44.69 -7.70 -13.53
CA GLY A 77 -45.77 -6.72 -13.43
C GLY A 77 -46.26 -6.17 -14.77
N LEU A 78 -45.40 -6.14 -15.80
CA LEU A 78 -45.65 -5.41 -17.04
C LEU A 78 -45.51 -6.29 -18.30
N HIS A 79 -46.16 -7.46 -18.30
CA HIS A 79 -46.08 -8.43 -19.40
C HIS A 79 -46.35 -7.83 -20.79
N GLN A 80 -47.23 -6.82 -20.91
CA GLN A 80 -47.49 -6.18 -22.21
C GLN A 80 -46.28 -5.40 -22.73
N VAL A 81 -45.55 -4.73 -21.84
CA VAL A 81 -44.41 -3.87 -22.20
C VAL A 81 -43.12 -4.67 -22.35
N SER A 82 -42.98 -5.78 -21.60
CA SER A 82 -41.83 -6.69 -21.74
C SER A 82 -41.75 -7.36 -23.11
N SER A 83 -42.87 -7.42 -23.86
CA SER A 83 -42.87 -7.86 -25.26
C SER A 83 -42.09 -6.93 -26.20
N ILE A 84 -41.96 -5.65 -25.84
CA ILE A 84 -41.27 -4.63 -26.64
C ILE A 84 -39.81 -4.50 -26.20
N TRP A 85 -39.55 -4.55 -24.89
CA TRP A 85 -38.21 -4.38 -24.32
C TRP A 85 -37.84 -5.57 -23.43
N SER A 86 -36.74 -6.23 -23.79
CA SER A 86 -36.17 -7.32 -22.99
C SER A 86 -35.69 -6.82 -21.62
N CYS A 87 -35.89 -7.64 -20.58
CA CYS A 87 -35.34 -7.45 -19.25
C CYS A 87 -33.80 -7.22 -19.25
N LEU A 88 -33.09 -7.74 -20.27
CA LEU A 88 -31.66 -7.53 -20.46
C LEU A 88 -31.26 -6.05 -20.58
N PHE A 89 -32.20 -5.16 -20.97
CA PHE A 89 -31.94 -3.73 -21.02
C PHE A 89 -31.54 -3.16 -19.65
N PHE A 90 -32.24 -3.53 -18.58
CA PHE A 90 -31.94 -3.04 -17.24
C PHE A 90 -30.60 -3.60 -16.71
N VAL A 91 -30.27 -4.84 -17.07
CA VAL A 91 -28.97 -5.44 -16.76
C VAL A 91 -27.85 -4.67 -17.46
N TRP A 92 -28.05 -4.28 -18.71
CA TRP A 92 -27.08 -3.50 -19.47
C TRP A 92 -26.87 -2.10 -18.88
N VAL A 93 -27.96 -1.42 -18.52
CA VAL A 93 -27.90 -0.11 -17.83
C VAL A 93 -27.17 -0.24 -16.49
N ALA A 94 -27.48 -1.26 -15.70
CA ALA A 94 -26.79 -1.52 -14.43
C ALA A 94 -25.29 -1.74 -14.65
N MET A 95 -24.91 -2.59 -15.60
CA MET A 95 -23.50 -2.85 -15.92
C MET A 95 -22.75 -1.58 -16.35
N LEU A 96 -23.38 -0.74 -17.16
CA LEU A 96 -22.82 0.54 -17.59
C LEU A 96 -22.63 1.51 -16.40
N LEU A 97 -23.62 1.60 -15.51
CA LEU A 97 -23.52 2.43 -14.30
C LEU A 97 -22.41 1.93 -13.37
N ILE A 98 -22.35 0.61 -13.13
CA ILE A 98 -21.32 -0.02 -12.32
C ILE A 98 -19.94 0.29 -12.92
N HIS A 99 -19.75 0.09 -14.22
CA HIS A 99 -18.48 0.36 -14.90
C HIS A 99 -18.07 1.84 -14.84
N ILE A 100 -19.02 2.77 -14.98
CA ILE A 100 -18.74 4.20 -14.82
C ILE A 100 -18.31 4.51 -13.38
N SER A 101 -19.00 3.97 -12.38
CA SER A 101 -18.67 4.19 -10.97
C SER A 101 -17.34 3.58 -10.57
N SER A 102 -17.08 2.31 -10.90
CA SER A 102 -15.93 1.56 -10.41
C SER A 102 -14.64 1.78 -11.21
N VAL A 103 -14.75 2.14 -12.50
CA VAL A 103 -13.57 2.34 -13.36
C VAL A 103 -13.40 3.80 -13.71
N VAL A 104 -14.41 4.42 -14.31
CA VAL A 104 -14.26 5.75 -14.93
C VAL A 104 -14.03 6.83 -13.87
N VAL A 105 -14.80 6.83 -12.78
CA VAL A 105 -14.66 7.84 -11.72
C VAL A 105 -13.31 7.74 -10.99
N PRO A 106 -12.86 6.56 -10.51
CA PRO A 106 -11.52 6.39 -9.93
C PRO A 106 -10.42 6.78 -10.90
N LEU A 107 -10.53 6.43 -12.18
CA LEU A 107 -9.54 6.78 -13.20
C LEU A 107 -9.43 8.30 -13.40
N ILE A 108 -10.55 9.01 -13.51
CA ILE A 108 -10.55 10.47 -13.64
C ILE A 108 -9.93 11.12 -12.41
N LYS A 109 -10.28 10.64 -11.20
CA LYS A 109 -9.67 11.10 -9.95
C LYS A 109 -8.16 10.84 -9.93
N ALA A 110 -7.73 9.64 -10.29
CA ALA A 110 -6.32 9.25 -10.32
C ALA A 110 -5.52 10.09 -11.33
N ILE A 111 -6.06 10.36 -12.53
CA ILE A 111 -5.45 11.25 -13.51
C ILE A 111 -5.37 12.68 -12.98
N GLY A 112 -6.42 13.17 -12.32
CA GLY A 112 -6.44 14.49 -11.69
C GLY A 112 -5.37 14.62 -10.60
N HIS A 113 -5.23 13.60 -9.76
CA HIS A 113 -4.17 13.53 -8.74
C HIS A 113 -2.78 13.46 -9.38
N SER A 114 -2.55 12.59 -10.37
CA SER A 114 -1.27 12.46 -11.08
C SER A 114 -0.83 13.78 -11.73
N LYS A 115 -1.76 14.52 -12.35
CA LYS A 115 -1.46 15.84 -12.93
C LYS A 115 -1.03 16.84 -11.87
N ARG A 116 -1.73 16.90 -10.72
CA ARG A 116 -1.36 17.80 -9.61
C ARG A 116 0.02 17.44 -9.04
N THR A 117 0.31 16.16 -8.84
CA THR A 117 1.61 15.70 -8.34
C THR A 117 2.73 16.01 -9.32
N LYS A 118 2.54 15.77 -10.62
CA LYS A 118 3.54 16.14 -11.66
C LYS A 118 3.85 17.63 -11.67
N HIS A 119 2.85 18.49 -11.52
CA HIS A 119 3.07 19.93 -11.41
C HIS A 119 3.87 20.32 -10.15
N GLN A 120 3.60 19.67 -9.01
CA GLN A 120 4.37 19.90 -7.78
C GLN A 120 5.83 19.46 -7.93
N ILE A 121 6.08 18.29 -8.51
CA ILE A 121 7.45 17.78 -8.74
C ILE A 121 8.22 18.69 -9.71
N ARG A 122 7.59 19.10 -10.82
CA ARG A 122 8.22 20.02 -11.79
C ARG A 122 8.60 21.36 -11.14
N ASN A 123 7.71 21.92 -10.32
CA ASN A 123 7.99 23.18 -9.64
C ASN A 123 9.10 23.06 -8.59
N ARG A 124 9.26 21.90 -7.94
CA ARG A 124 10.39 21.64 -7.02
C ARG A 124 11.74 21.68 -7.73
N HIS A 125 11.85 21.09 -8.91
CA HIS A 125 13.10 21.10 -9.66
C HIS A 125 13.46 22.49 -10.18
N SER A 126 12.47 23.30 -10.58
CA SER A 126 12.74 24.68 -11.05
C SER A 126 13.11 25.66 -9.94
N THR A 127 12.71 25.40 -8.69
CA THR A 127 13.01 26.30 -7.55
C THR A 127 14.31 25.95 -6.83
N ALA A 128 14.85 24.75 -7.00
CA ALA A 128 16.16 24.39 -6.46
C ALA A 128 17.34 25.03 -7.23
N SER A 129 17.12 25.56 -8.44
CA SER A 129 18.15 26.16 -9.29
C SER A 129 18.16 27.69 -9.31
N SER A 130 17.30 28.36 -8.54
CA SER A 130 17.14 29.83 -8.59
C SER A 130 17.25 30.44 -7.20
N SER A 131 18.46 30.38 -6.65
CA SER A 131 18.90 31.16 -5.50
C SER A 131 19.16 32.60 -5.95
N ASP A 132 18.11 33.43 -6.06
CA ASP A 132 18.16 34.90 -5.93
C ASP A 132 16.89 35.52 -6.54
N SER A 133 15.89 35.81 -5.70
CA SER A 133 14.98 36.98 -5.79
C SER A 133 13.78 36.76 -4.86
N ASP A 134 13.95 37.27 -3.63
CA ASP A 134 12.96 37.35 -2.57
C ASP A 134 11.83 38.35 -2.89
N SER A 135 10.60 38.04 -2.47
CA SER A 135 9.85 38.87 -1.49
C SER A 135 8.32 38.66 -1.43
N VAL A 136 7.67 37.90 -2.33
CA VAL A 136 6.19 37.98 -2.43
C VAL A 136 5.38 36.76 -1.91
N HIS A 137 5.99 35.64 -1.50
CA HIS A 137 5.24 34.45 -1.02
C HIS A 137 5.60 33.94 0.39
N ALA A 138 5.99 34.84 1.31
CA ALA A 138 6.36 34.47 2.68
C ALA A 138 5.22 33.79 3.48
N ASN A 139 3.95 34.08 3.17
CA ASN A 139 2.81 33.59 3.96
C ASN A 139 2.48 32.10 3.75
N ASP A 140 2.69 31.54 2.55
CA ASP A 140 2.34 30.13 2.25
C ASP A 140 3.46 29.15 2.68
N ARG A 141 4.71 29.64 2.73
CA ARG A 141 5.86 28.87 3.23
C ARG A 141 5.77 28.61 4.74
N GLY A 142 5.22 29.56 5.51
CA GLY A 142 5.05 29.43 6.96
C GLY A 142 4.10 28.29 7.36
N ALA A 143 2.93 28.22 6.72
CA ALA A 143 1.93 27.19 7.00
C ALA A 143 2.45 25.77 6.68
N THR A 144 3.20 25.64 5.59
CA THR A 144 3.81 24.35 5.20
C THR A 144 4.89 23.91 6.20
N LYS A 145 5.69 24.84 6.72
CA LYS A 145 6.70 24.55 7.74
C LYS A 145 6.08 24.08 9.06
N ILE A 146 5.01 24.75 9.52
CA ILE A 146 4.29 24.39 10.75
C ILE A 146 3.68 22.99 10.62
N ARG A 147 3.04 22.67 9.48
CA ARG A 147 2.49 21.34 9.24
C ARG A 147 3.55 20.24 9.24
N ARG A 148 4.74 20.52 8.70
CA ARG A 148 5.84 19.56 8.72
C ARG A 148 6.42 19.34 10.12
N SER A 149 6.49 20.39 10.95
CA SER A 149 6.89 20.21 12.35
C SER A 149 5.88 19.41 13.16
N ASP A 150 4.58 19.59 12.91
CA ASP A 150 3.54 18.79 13.56
C ASP A 150 3.63 17.32 13.14
N PHE A 151 3.93 17.04 11.86
CA PHE A 151 4.15 15.68 11.38
C PHE A 151 5.32 15.02 12.09
N ASN A 152 6.47 15.71 12.15
CA ASN A 152 7.64 15.18 12.87
C ASN A 152 7.33 14.95 14.36
N ARG A 153 6.55 15.85 15.00
CA ARG A 153 6.12 15.65 16.40
C ARG A 153 5.30 14.37 16.56
N VAL A 154 4.34 14.12 15.66
CA VAL A 154 3.52 12.89 15.68
C VAL A 154 4.39 11.65 15.48
N LEU A 155 5.43 11.73 14.63
CA LEU A 155 6.37 10.63 14.42
C LEU A 155 7.32 10.38 15.60
N ASP A 156 7.68 11.44 16.34
CA ASP A 156 8.64 11.36 17.44
C ASP A 156 7.95 10.98 18.78
N ASP A 157 6.65 11.21 18.93
CA ASP A 157 5.86 10.80 20.08
C ASP A 157 5.31 9.36 19.90
N PRO A 158 5.69 8.37 20.73
CA PRO A 158 5.27 6.98 20.55
C PRO A 158 3.75 6.74 20.58
N TYR A 159 3.01 7.55 21.33
CA TYR A 159 1.57 7.39 21.48
C TYR A 159 0.82 8.04 20.30
N GLU A 160 1.23 9.25 19.91
CA GLU A 160 0.68 9.87 18.69
C GLU A 160 1.05 9.04 17.45
N TYR A 161 2.26 8.46 17.41
CA TYR A 161 2.70 7.60 16.32
C TYR A 161 1.88 6.31 16.23
N GLU A 162 1.55 5.65 17.35
CA GLU A 162 0.71 4.45 17.36
C GLU A 162 -0.68 4.76 16.79
N THR A 163 -1.29 5.87 17.23
CA THR A 163 -2.59 6.33 16.72
C THR A 163 -2.51 6.64 15.22
N PHE A 164 -1.42 7.28 14.78
CA PHE A 164 -1.17 7.58 13.38
C PHE A 164 -0.95 6.30 12.55
N ARG A 165 -0.31 5.28 13.12
CA ARG A 165 -0.07 3.97 12.50
C ARG A 165 -1.36 3.19 12.31
N GLU A 166 -2.24 3.15 13.31
CA GLU A 166 -3.58 2.59 13.18
C GLU A 166 -4.39 3.31 12.08
N PHE A 167 -4.29 4.63 12.03
CA PHE A 167 -4.92 5.42 10.98
C PHE A 167 -4.34 5.09 9.59
N ALA A 168 -3.01 5.00 9.46
CA ALA A 168 -2.35 4.61 8.21
C ALA A 168 -2.79 3.20 7.74
N ALA A 169 -2.94 2.25 8.66
CA ALA A 169 -3.46 0.92 8.35
C ALA A 169 -4.93 0.96 7.87
N SER A 170 -5.77 1.81 8.47
CA SER A 170 -7.15 2.05 7.99
C SER A 170 -7.18 2.73 6.60
N CYS A 171 -6.08 3.36 6.22
CA CYS A 171 -5.85 3.91 4.89
C CYS A 171 -5.12 2.94 3.96
N PHE A 172 -5.05 1.64 4.25
CA PHE A 172 -4.31 0.66 3.43
C PHE A 172 -2.87 1.12 3.09
N CYS A 173 -2.23 1.84 4.01
CA CYS A 173 -0.84 2.32 3.90
C CYS A 173 0.02 1.77 5.05
N SER A 174 -0.30 0.57 5.54
CA SER A 174 0.42 -0.06 6.66
C SER A 174 1.87 -0.40 6.30
N GLU A 175 2.16 -0.62 5.02
CA GLU A 175 3.50 -0.88 4.51
C GLU A 175 4.43 0.33 4.70
N LEU A 176 3.90 1.56 4.62
CA LEU A 176 4.68 2.79 4.81
C LEU A 176 5.16 2.92 6.26
N THR A 177 4.26 2.73 7.23
CA THR A 177 4.62 2.82 8.65
C THR A 177 5.44 1.61 9.10
N ALA A 178 5.14 0.40 8.61
CA ALA A 178 5.94 -0.78 8.87
C ALA A 178 7.39 -0.65 8.36
N PHE A 179 7.59 -0.06 7.18
CA PHE A 179 8.93 0.25 6.68
C PHE A 179 9.68 1.20 7.61
N ILE A 180 9.00 2.24 8.11
CA ILE A 180 9.61 3.20 9.05
C ILE A 180 10.04 2.49 10.35
N ASP A 181 9.19 1.62 10.90
CA ASP A 181 9.51 0.81 12.09
C ASP A 181 10.77 -0.06 11.86
N GLU A 182 10.84 -0.78 10.74
CA GLU A 182 12.00 -1.61 10.38
C GLU A 182 13.25 -0.77 10.11
N TYR A 183 13.13 0.40 9.48
CA TYR A 183 14.23 1.33 9.28
C TYR A 183 14.78 1.84 10.62
N GLN A 184 13.92 2.23 11.57
CA GLN A 184 14.36 2.63 12.91
C GLN A 184 15.08 1.47 13.63
N SER A 185 14.54 0.26 13.52
CA SER A 185 15.18 -0.93 14.10
C SER A 185 16.56 -1.20 13.49
N LEU A 186 16.69 -1.10 12.15
CA LEU A 186 17.97 -1.23 11.45
C LEU A 186 18.94 -0.12 11.88
N LYS A 187 18.48 1.13 12.01
CA LYS A 187 19.28 2.27 12.46
C LYS A 187 19.91 2.02 13.82
N THR A 188 19.10 1.68 14.83
CA THR A 188 19.58 1.42 16.20
C THR A 188 20.59 0.26 16.23
N LYS A 189 20.34 -0.82 15.49
CA LYS A 189 21.23 -1.98 15.43
C LYS A 189 22.55 -1.66 14.72
N THR A 190 22.50 -0.88 13.66
CA THR A 190 23.69 -0.44 12.91
C THR A 190 24.58 0.44 13.79
N VAL A 191 24.01 1.43 14.46
CA VAL A 191 24.74 2.31 15.39
C VAL A 191 25.34 1.52 16.55
N THR A 192 24.60 0.55 17.10
CA THR A 192 25.13 -0.32 18.17
C THR A 192 26.26 -1.21 17.68
N ALA A 193 26.15 -1.76 16.47
CA ALA A 193 27.17 -2.61 15.87
C ALA A 193 28.46 -1.82 15.55
N LEU A 194 28.33 -0.59 15.05
CA LEU A 194 29.47 0.30 14.76
C LEU A 194 30.29 0.59 16.02
N GLY A 195 29.66 0.86 17.17
CA GLY A 195 30.38 1.09 18.43
C GLY A 195 31.07 -0.15 19.01
N ASN A 196 30.68 -1.36 18.59
CA ASN A 196 31.33 -2.60 19.00
C ASN A 196 32.47 -3.02 18.04
N ALA A 197 32.51 -2.47 16.82
CA ALA A 197 33.46 -2.83 15.77
C ALA A 197 34.89 -2.33 16.02
N ASP A 198 35.11 -1.49 17.04
CA ASP A 198 36.46 -1.08 17.51
C ASP A 198 37.28 -2.25 18.11
N SER A 199 36.71 -3.46 18.20
CA SER A 199 37.49 -4.67 18.44
C SER A 199 38.08 -5.18 17.12
N PRO A 200 39.42 -5.34 17.00
CA PRO A 200 40.07 -5.69 15.74
C PRO A 200 39.46 -6.95 15.13
N ILE A 201 38.87 -6.76 13.96
CA ILE A 201 38.10 -7.73 13.18
C ILE A 201 39.02 -8.88 12.77
N LEU A 202 38.80 -10.08 13.32
CA LEU A 202 39.30 -11.31 12.73
C LEU A 202 38.40 -11.63 11.52
N GLU A 203 39.02 -11.73 10.35
CA GLU A 203 38.37 -12.07 9.08
C GLU A 203 37.56 -13.37 9.21
N THR A 204 36.24 -13.30 9.01
CA THR A 204 35.44 -14.49 8.74
C THR A 204 34.33 -14.12 7.76
N SER A 205 34.67 -14.05 6.47
CA SER A 205 33.72 -13.71 5.41
C SER A 205 33.69 -14.80 4.33
N SER A 206 32.60 -15.55 4.26
CA SER A 206 32.19 -16.35 3.09
C SER A 206 30.72 -16.82 3.13
N SER A 207 30.06 -16.84 4.29
CA SER A 207 28.73 -17.47 4.45
C SER A 207 27.53 -16.71 3.88
N TRP A 208 27.60 -15.39 3.64
CA TRP A 208 26.41 -14.60 3.28
C TRP A 208 26.03 -14.64 1.79
N ARG A 209 26.84 -15.28 0.93
CA ARG A 209 26.54 -15.41 -0.51
C ARG A 209 25.33 -16.28 -0.83
N SER A 210 24.94 -17.19 0.07
CA SER A 210 23.93 -18.21 -0.24
C SER A 210 22.48 -17.75 -0.08
N SER A 211 22.23 -16.58 0.53
CA SER A 211 20.86 -16.09 0.81
C SER A 211 20.38 -14.97 -0.13
N LEU A 212 21.21 -14.50 -1.08
CA LEU A 212 20.91 -13.33 -1.91
C LEU A 212 20.45 -13.64 -3.35
N SER A 213 20.18 -14.90 -3.71
CA SER A 213 19.53 -15.23 -4.97
C SER A 213 18.04 -14.88 -4.90
N LEU A 214 17.69 -13.67 -5.36
CA LEU A 214 16.31 -13.13 -5.36
C LEU A 214 15.39 -13.75 -6.44
N ASP A 215 15.84 -14.78 -7.15
CA ASP A 215 15.10 -15.45 -8.22
C ASP A 215 14.63 -16.85 -7.77
N SER A 216 13.56 -16.93 -6.98
CA SER A 216 12.76 -18.15 -6.92
C SER A 216 11.30 -17.84 -6.56
N PRO A 217 10.33 -18.06 -7.47
CA PRO A 217 8.94 -17.71 -7.22
C PRO A 217 8.14 -18.71 -6.37
N ASN A 218 8.73 -19.80 -5.88
CA ASN A 218 7.99 -20.85 -5.17
C ASN A 218 8.81 -21.44 -4.03
N GLY A 219 8.31 -21.38 -2.79
CA GLY A 219 8.85 -22.18 -1.69
C GLY A 219 8.44 -21.72 -0.30
N ASP A 220 7.47 -22.41 0.27
CA ASP A 220 7.15 -22.41 1.70
C ASP A 220 8.43 -22.68 2.52
N PHE A 221 8.90 -21.72 3.32
CA PHE A 221 10.12 -21.86 4.10
C PHE A 221 9.91 -21.47 5.57
N TYR A 222 9.39 -22.43 6.35
CA TYR A 222 9.56 -22.49 7.81
C TYR A 222 10.42 -23.72 8.12
N GLY A 223 11.74 -23.54 8.08
CA GLY A 223 12.73 -24.54 8.47
C GLY A 223 13.57 -24.04 9.63
N ASP A 224 13.39 -24.66 10.80
CA ASP A 224 14.10 -24.40 12.04
C ASP A 224 15.57 -24.81 11.91
N VAL A 225 16.50 -23.84 11.96
CA VAL A 225 17.94 -24.09 11.89
C VAL A 225 18.56 -23.74 13.25
N SER A 226 18.76 -24.79 14.05
CA SER A 226 19.47 -24.74 15.32
C SER A 226 20.99 -24.73 15.10
N VAL A 227 21.61 -23.55 15.20
CA VAL A 227 23.07 -23.37 15.14
C VAL A 227 23.67 -23.40 16.55
N HIS A 228 24.63 -24.28 16.77
CA HIS A 228 25.36 -24.45 18.03
C HIS A 228 26.63 -23.57 18.03
N PRO A 229 26.85 -22.65 19.01
CA PRO A 229 28.03 -21.80 19.01
C PRO A 229 29.19 -22.43 19.78
N GLN A 230 30.34 -22.60 19.11
CA GLN A 230 31.63 -22.89 19.73
C GLN A 230 32.20 -21.62 20.38
N GLN A 231 32.40 -21.65 21.70
CA GLN A 231 32.96 -20.55 22.48
C GLN A 231 34.49 -20.60 22.51
N PHE A 232 35.14 -19.59 21.94
CA PHE A 232 36.55 -19.27 22.21
C PHE A 232 36.63 -18.07 23.14
N ALA A 233 37.22 -18.26 24.32
CA ALA A 233 37.41 -17.22 25.33
C ALA A 233 38.68 -16.41 25.02
N TYR A 234 38.49 -15.17 24.56
CA TYR A 234 39.57 -14.20 24.42
C TYR A 234 39.28 -12.99 25.30
N ASN A 235 40.06 -12.83 26.38
CA ASN A 235 39.98 -11.70 27.30
C ASN A 235 40.80 -10.52 26.77
N LYS A 236 40.14 -9.54 26.16
CA LYS A 236 40.72 -8.22 25.89
C LYS A 236 39.76 -7.14 26.37
N THR A 237 40.14 -6.48 27.46
CA THR A 237 39.44 -5.34 28.06
C THR A 237 39.67 -4.09 27.22
N ALA A 238 39.05 -4.01 26.04
CA ALA A 238 38.88 -2.75 25.33
C ALA A 238 37.69 -2.00 25.98
N SER A 239 37.90 -0.77 26.42
CA SER A 239 36.84 0.05 27.00
C SER A 239 35.79 0.33 25.93
N LYS A 240 34.63 -0.33 26.01
CA LYS A 240 33.49 -0.06 25.12
C LYS A 240 33.08 1.39 25.26
N ALA A 241 33.19 2.16 24.18
CA ALA A 241 32.65 3.51 24.13
C ALA A 241 31.12 3.42 24.29
N LYS A 242 30.60 4.04 25.35
CA LYS A 242 29.15 4.10 25.58
C LYS A 242 28.56 5.16 24.63
N PRO A 243 27.55 4.81 23.80
CA PRO A 243 26.94 5.78 22.88
C PRO A 243 26.24 6.89 23.65
N LEU A 244 26.38 8.13 23.19
CA LEU A 244 25.80 9.32 23.85
C LEU A 244 24.29 9.43 23.60
N THR A 245 23.83 9.14 22.38
CA THR A 245 22.42 9.23 21.99
C THR A 245 22.08 8.13 20.98
N LEU A 246 21.34 7.11 21.40
CA LEU A 246 20.91 5.99 20.54
C LEU A 246 19.58 6.24 19.83
N SER A 247 18.79 7.22 20.30
CA SER A 247 17.46 7.53 19.78
C SER A 247 17.48 8.91 19.14
N THR A 248 17.45 8.94 17.81
CA THR A 248 17.25 10.15 17.01
C THR A 248 15.89 10.06 16.31
N GLY A 249 15.28 11.21 16.04
CA GLY A 249 13.98 11.28 15.36
C GLY A 249 14.00 10.57 14.00
N ILE A 250 12.81 10.26 13.50
CA ILE A 250 12.65 9.42 12.30
C ILE A 250 13.25 10.09 11.05
N SER A 251 13.26 11.41 11.02
CA SER A 251 13.82 12.19 9.91
C SER A 251 15.35 12.08 9.78
N VAL A 252 16.07 11.70 10.85
CA VAL A 252 17.53 11.66 10.90
C VAL A 252 18.06 10.35 10.28
N SER A 253 19.05 10.45 9.41
CA SER A 253 19.62 9.28 8.72
C SER A 253 20.42 8.36 9.65
N ILE A 254 20.72 7.15 9.17
CA ILE A 254 21.59 6.21 9.90
C ILE A 254 23.00 6.80 10.08
N LEU A 255 23.54 7.42 9.03
CA LEU A 255 24.87 8.04 9.06
C LEU A 255 24.93 9.22 10.04
N GLU A 256 23.95 10.11 10.00
CA GLU A 256 23.87 11.25 10.94
C GLU A 256 23.73 10.77 12.39
N THR A 257 22.92 9.72 12.61
CA THR A 257 22.75 9.13 13.93
C THR A 257 24.04 8.50 14.43
N ALA A 258 24.81 7.82 13.58
CA ALA A 258 26.11 7.28 13.94
C ALA A 258 27.11 8.40 14.32
N LYS A 259 27.17 9.47 13.53
CA LYS A 259 28.00 10.67 13.83
C LYS A 259 27.62 11.31 15.15
N ALA A 260 26.32 11.43 15.44
CA ALA A 260 25.84 11.96 16.71
C ALA A 260 26.15 11.04 17.90
N ALA A 261 26.03 9.72 17.72
CA ALA A 261 26.27 8.74 18.77
C ALA A 261 27.76 8.58 19.13
N TYR A 262 28.66 8.73 18.15
CA TYR A 262 30.11 8.60 18.30
C TYR A 262 30.85 9.77 17.65
N PRO A 263 30.83 10.97 18.26
CA PRO A 263 31.44 12.17 17.68
C PRO A 263 32.96 12.07 17.51
N GLN A 264 33.62 11.15 18.24
CA GLN A 264 35.05 10.87 18.11
C GLN A 264 35.40 10.00 16.88
N HIS A 265 34.41 9.39 16.23
CA HIS A 265 34.59 8.55 15.04
C HIS A 265 34.21 9.31 13.78
N GLU A 266 35.13 9.36 12.80
CA GLU A 266 34.87 10.01 11.51
C GLU A 266 34.18 9.03 10.55
N PHE A 267 32.84 9.12 10.46
CA PHE A 267 32.07 8.35 9.48
C PHE A 267 31.94 9.09 8.16
N ALA A 268 32.50 8.51 7.09
CA ALA A 268 32.34 9.00 5.72
C ALA A 268 31.06 8.44 5.06
N GLU A 269 30.61 9.05 3.95
CA GLU A 269 29.41 8.60 3.21
C GLU A 269 29.55 7.20 2.60
N ASN A 270 30.78 6.76 2.37
CA ASN A 270 31.11 5.42 1.89
C ASN A 270 31.28 4.38 3.02
N THR A 271 31.02 4.75 4.28
CA THR A 271 31.04 3.81 5.41
C THR A 271 30.04 2.68 5.14
N GLN A 272 30.50 1.44 5.22
CA GLN A 272 29.67 0.26 4.96
C GLN A 272 28.88 -0.19 6.19
N PHE A 273 27.76 -0.87 5.95
CA PHE A 273 27.02 -1.54 7.02
C PHE A 273 27.87 -2.64 7.68
N PRO A 274 27.84 -2.77 9.01
CA PRO A 274 28.41 -3.92 9.71
C PRO A 274 27.81 -5.24 9.21
N THR A 275 28.62 -6.29 9.08
CA THR A 275 28.18 -7.60 8.58
C THR A 275 27.05 -8.20 9.42
N THR A 276 27.04 -7.94 10.72
CA THR A 276 26.02 -8.40 11.67
C THR A 276 24.62 -7.83 11.42
N VAL A 277 24.49 -6.75 10.65
CA VAL A 277 23.19 -6.14 10.32
C VAL A 277 22.77 -6.32 8.86
N LEU A 278 23.62 -6.90 8.02
CA LEU A 278 23.33 -7.09 6.58
C LEU A 278 22.09 -7.96 6.34
N ASP A 279 21.87 -9.00 7.15
CA ASP A 279 20.66 -9.84 7.04
C ASP A 279 19.37 -9.02 7.17
N ARG A 280 19.34 -8.03 8.07
CA ARG A 280 18.19 -7.13 8.22
C ARG A 280 18.04 -6.17 7.06
N LEU A 281 19.14 -5.67 6.53
CA LEU A 281 19.12 -4.82 5.34
C LEU A 281 18.54 -5.60 4.14
N VAL A 282 18.97 -6.84 3.93
CA VAL A 282 18.44 -7.73 2.89
C VAL A 282 16.96 -8.02 3.10
N ARG A 283 16.53 -8.25 4.35
CA ARG A 283 15.11 -8.41 4.69
C ARG A 283 14.28 -7.19 4.30
N ILE A 284 14.76 -5.97 4.58
CA ILE A 284 14.07 -4.74 4.17
C ILE A 284 13.93 -4.69 2.64
N PHE A 285 14.98 -5.04 1.89
CA PHE A 285 14.91 -5.08 0.44
C PHE A 285 13.92 -6.12 -0.09
N SER A 286 13.93 -7.33 0.47
CA SER A 286 13.02 -8.41 0.09
C SER A 286 11.55 -8.08 0.38
N ILE A 287 11.26 -7.46 1.52
CA ILE A 287 9.88 -7.17 1.94
C ILE A 287 9.35 -5.88 1.30
N TYR A 288 10.14 -4.82 1.25
CA TYR A 288 9.63 -3.48 0.91
C TYR A 288 10.05 -2.97 -0.47
N LEU A 289 11.16 -3.45 -1.04
CA LEU A 289 11.64 -2.99 -2.36
C LEU A 289 11.44 -4.01 -3.48
N ASN A 290 11.18 -5.27 -3.15
CA ASN A 290 10.80 -6.28 -4.14
C ASN A 290 9.39 -5.99 -4.66
N LEU A 291 9.27 -5.74 -5.97
CA LEU A 291 8.00 -5.44 -6.63
C LEU A 291 6.96 -6.57 -6.53
N ASN A 292 7.41 -7.81 -6.28
CA ASN A 292 6.54 -8.97 -6.11
C ASN A 292 6.11 -9.19 -4.65
N SER A 293 6.61 -8.38 -3.71
CA SER A 293 6.22 -8.46 -2.30
C SER A 293 4.84 -7.86 -2.07
N TYR A 294 4.06 -8.46 -1.18
CA TYR A 294 2.76 -7.93 -0.74
C TYR A 294 2.88 -6.63 0.09
N MET A 295 4.10 -6.29 0.55
CA MET A 295 4.43 -5.04 1.25
C MET A 295 5.32 -4.12 0.40
N ALA A 296 5.36 -4.34 -0.92
CA ALA A 296 6.15 -3.51 -1.82
C ALA A 296 5.75 -2.03 -1.71
N LEU A 297 6.72 -1.17 -1.45
CA LEU A 297 6.52 0.27 -1.41
C LEU A 297 6.34 0.82 -2.82
N ASN A 298 5.45 1.80 -2.96
CA ASN A 298 5.24 2.52 -4.22
C ASN A 298 6.32 3.60 -4.44
N VAL A 299 7.58 3.20 -4.50
CA VAL A 299 8.73 4.10 -4.75
C VAL A 299 9.13 4.11 -6.23
N PRO A 300 9.72 5.21 -6.74
CA PRO A 300 10.20 5.28 -8.12
C PRO A 300 11.17 4.13 -8.46
N SER A 301 10.95 3.48 -9.61
CA SER A 301 11.78 2.34 -10.06
C SER A 301 13.26 2.69 -10.23
N VAL A 302 13.58 3.96 -10.47
CA VAL A 302 14.96 4.46 -10.53
C VAL A 302 15.68 4.30 -9.19
N MET A 303 14.99 4.54 -8.06
CA MET A 303 15.56 4.34 -6.72
C MET A 303 15.83 2.86 -6.46
N VAL A 304 14.86 1.99 -6.80
CA VAL A 304 15.00 0.53 -6.64
C VAL A 304 16.18 0.00 -7.46
N ARG A 305 16.30 0.41 -8.73
CA ARG A 305 17.43 0.02 -9.59
C ARG A 305 18.77 0.51 -9.05
N LYS A 306 18.85 1.75 -8.57
CA LYS A 306 20.06 2.31 -7.96
C LYS A 306 20.52 1.49 -6.76
N ILE A 307 19.57 1.06 -5.92
CA ILE A 307 19.85 0.21 -4.75
C ILE A 307 20.28 -1.20 -5.19
N GLN A 308 19.61 -1.77 -6.19
CA GLN A 308 19.99 -3.07 -6.79
C GLN A 308 21.42 -3.03 -7.36
N ASP A 309 21.76 -1.98 -8.12
CA ASP A 309 23.11 -1.79 -8.66
C ASP A 309 24.17 -1.69 -7.54
N GLN A 310 23.83 -1.05 -6.40
CA GLN A 310 24.71 -0.97 -5.23
C GLN A 310 24.85 -2.32 -4.51
N LEU A 311 23.77 -3.09 -4.41
CA LEU A 311 23.77 -4.45 -3.86
C LEU A 311 24.63 -5.38 -4.72
N ASP A 312 24.52 -5.33 -6.05
CA ASP A 312 25.31 -6.13 -7.00
C ASP A 312 26.80 -5.80 -6.90
N ARG A 313 27.13 -4.52 -6.72
CA ARG A 313 28.51 -4.03 -6.51
C ARG A 313 29.02 -4.28 -5.09
N LYS A 314 28.19 -4.81 -4.18
CA LYS A 314 28.49 -4.99 -2.75
C LYS A 314 28.88 -3.68 -2.05
N GLN A 315 28.36 -2.56 -2.52
CA GLN A 315 28.58 -1.24 -1.95
C GLN A 315 27.38 -0.85 -1.09
N MET A 316 27.26 -1.51 0.06
CA MET A 316 26.18 -1.26 1.04
C MET A 316 26.60 -0.14 1.98
N SER A 317 26.56 1.09 1.49
CA SER A 317 26.87 2.27 2.32
C SER A 317 25.72 2.63 3.24
N LEU A 318 26.02 3.19 4.41
CA LEU A 318 25.01 3.62 5.41
C LEU A 318 23.83 4.44 4.83
N PRO A 319 24.02 5.39 3.89
CA PRO A 319 22.92 6.19 3.35
C PRO A 319 22.08 5.50 2.26
N ILE A 320 22.31 4.22 1.92
CA ILE A 320 21.62 3.52 0.83
C ILE A 320 20.08 3.57 0.91
N LEU A 321 19.53 3.61 2.13
CA LEU A 321 18.08 3.64 2.38
C LEU A 321 17.53 5.05 2.60
N ASP A 322 18.36 6.09 2.67
CA ASP A 322 17.91 7.43 3.06
C ASP A 322 16.96 8.04 2.01
N GLU A 323 17.23 7.81 0.73
CA GLU A 323 16.37 8.26 -0.36
C GLU A 323 14.99 7.58 -0.32
N VAL A 324 14.95 6.27 -0.03
CA VAL A 324 13.69 5.52 0.15
C VAL A 324 12.94 6.01 1.38
N LYS A 325 13.64 6.23 2.50
CA LYS A 325 13.05 6.79 3.72
C LYS A 325 12.40 8.14 3.44
N ASP A 326 13.11 9.04 2.76
CA ASP A 326 12.59 10.38 2.50
C ASP A 326 11.37 10.35 1.59
N GLU A 327 11.33 9.45 0.62
CA GLU A 327 10.14 9.22 -0.22
C GLU A 327 8.97 8.66 0.59
N VAL A 328 9.20 7.69 1.47
CA VAL A 328 8.17 7.13 2.36
C VAL A 328 7.63 8.19 3.32
N LEU A 329 8.50 8.98 3.94
CA LEU A 329 8.10 10.09 4.80
C LEU A 329 7.32 11.15 4.02
N PHE A 330 7.69 11.40 2.77
CA PHE A 330 6.94 12.31 1.90
C PHE A 330 5.54 11.76 1.60
N MET A 331 5.39 10.49 1.22
CA MET A 331 4.10 9.83 0.99
C MET A 331 3.22 9.85 2.25
N LEU A 332 3.78 9.49 3.40
CA LEU A 332 3.09 9.57 4.69
C LEU A 332 2.61 10.99 4.98
N TYR A 333 3.45 11.99 4.75
CA TYR A 333 3.09 13.39 4.97
C TYR A 333 1.99 13.86 4.03
N THR A 334 2.12 13.66 2.71
CA THR A 334 1.19 14.22 1.74
C THR A 334 -0.16 13.51 1.75
N ASP A 335 -0.15 12.18 1.89
CA ASP A 335 -1.34 11.37 1.58
C ASP A 335 -2.08 10.93 2.83
N VAL A 336 -1.33 10.55 3.88
CA VAL A 336 -1.90 9.99 5.11
C VAL A 336 -2.08 11.07 6.17
N PHE A 337 -1.03 11.82 6.47
CA PHE A 337 -1.02 12.81 7.54
C PHE A 337 -1.99 13.97 7.29
N THR A 338 -2.09 14.45 6.05
CA THR A 338 -3.09 15.50 5.72
C THR A 338 -4.53 15.05 5.94
N ARG A 339 -4.83 13.74 5.84
CA ARG A 339 -6.15 13.16 6.14
C ARG A 339 -6.32 12.91 7.63
N TYR A 340 -5.27 12.45 8.30
CA TYR A 340 -5.23 12.28 9.75
C TYR A 340 -5.59 13.59 10.46
N GLN A 341 -4.97 14.71 10.06
CA GLN A 341 -5.25 16.05 10.60
C GLN A 341 -6.69 16.55 10.35
N ARG A 342 -7.42 16.00 9.37
CA ARG A 342 -8.82 16.37 9.11
C ARG A 342 -9.81 15.53 9.91
N THR A 343 -9.36 14.38 10.41
CA THR A 343 -10.20 13.42 11.13
C THR A 343 -10.12 13.63 12.64
N ARG A 344 -8.97 14.12 13.12
CA ARG A 344 -8.76 14.66 14.46
C ARG A 344 -9.36 16.07 14.54
#